data_AF-A0A521NCW3-F1
#
_entry.id   AF-A0A521NCW3-F1
#
_cell.length_a   1.000
_cell.length_b   1.000
_cell.length_c   1.000
_cell.angle_alpha   90.00
_cell.angle_beta   90.00
_cell.angle_gamma   90.00
#
_symmetry.space_group_name_H-M   'P 1'
#
loop_
_entity.id
_entity.type
_entity.pdbx_description
1 polymer ?
#
loop_
_entity_poly.entity_id
_entity_poly.type
_entity_poly.pdbx_seq_one_letter_code
_entity_poly.pdbx_strand_id
1 'polypeptide(L)'
;MKKFLIPAIALAAASVAVPAMAQNYGPQQRGERYERPYERDNRGGRYDDDRGGRNWMNISQRKYQLDRRIDVGERNRQLSRREASRLRAELNALVRLERNFMRGGLSVRERAELDRRYDRLSVQVRAERRDHDNRRY
;
A
#
# COMPACT_ATOMS: atom_id res chain seq x y z
N MET A 1 -31.11 21.27 -23.82
CA MET A 1 -30.61 19.94 -24.26
C MET A 1 -29.49 20.14 -25.26
N LYS A 2 -28.25 19.79 -24.93
CA LYS A 2 -27.12 19.75 -25.87
C LYS A 2 -26.33 18.48 -25.58
N LYS A 3 -26.26 17.61 -26.59
CA LYS A 3 -25.84 16.22 -26.53
C LYS A 3 -24.35 16.08 -26.88
N PHE A 4 -23.81 14.97 -26.39
CA PHE A 4 -22.42 14.55 -26.25
C PHE A 4 -21.74 14.16 -27.58
N LEU A 5 -20.40 14.25 -27.62
CA LEU A 5 -19.55 13.43 -28.48
C LEU A 5 -18.29 13.01 -27.69
N ILE A 6 -18.17 11.70 -27.45
CA ILE A 6 -17.01 11.02 -26.85
C ILE A 6 -16.32 10.28 -28.01
N PRO A 7 -15.01 10.44 -28.24
CA PRO A 7 -14.31 9.61 -29.23
C PRO A 7 -13.99 8.23 -28.62
N ALA A 8 -14.55 7.18 -29.22
CA ALA A 8 -14.24 5.79 -28.89
C ALA A 8 -12.93 5.36 -29.56
N ILE A 9 -11.95 4.92 -28.75
CA ILE A 9 -10.71 4.29 -29.24
C ILE A 9 -10.99 2.80 -29.42
N ALA A 10 -10.97 2.33 -30.67
CA ALA A 10 -11.07 0.93 -31.01
C ALA A 10 -9.68 0.27 -30.95
N LEU A 11 -9.45 -0.61 -29.97
CA LEU A 11 -8.30 -1.51 -29.94
C LEU A 11 -8.65 -2.79 -30.71
N ALA A 12 -8.01 -3.01 -31.85
CA ALA A 12 -8.11 -4.25 -32.60
C ALA A 12 -7.34 -5.37 -31.88
N ALA A 13 -8.05 -6.45 -31.53
CA ALA A 13 -7.46 -7.67 -30.97
C ALA A 13 -7.10 -8.63 -32.12
N ALA A 14 -5.83 -8.96 -32.29
CA ALA A 14 -5.37 -10.00 -33.21
C ALA A 14 -5.25 -11.33 -32.44
N SER A 15 -6.11 -12.29 -32.75
CA SER A 15 -6.09 -13.65 -32.24
C SER A 15 -5.17 -14.54 -33.09
N VAL A 16 -4.24 -15.26 -32.46
CA VAL A 16 -3.36 -16.24 -33.14
C VAL A 16 -3.70 -17.64 -32.63
N ALA A 17 -3.95 -18.56 -33.56
CA ALA A 17 -4.38 -19.93 -33.27
C ALA A 17 -3.19 -20.88 -32.98
N VAL A 18 -3.30 -21.57 -31.83
CA VAL A 18 -3.04 -22.98 -31.49
C VAL A 18 -1.94 -23.77 -32.23
N PRO A 19 -1.15 -24.55 -31.48
CA PRO A 19 -1.18 -26.00 -31.70
C PRO A 19 -1.56 -26.78 -30.42
N ALA A 20 -2.48 -27.72 -30.61
CA ALA A 20 -2.85 -28.73 -29.63
C ALA A 20 -1.76 -29.80 -29.63
N MET A 21 -1.06 -29.95 -28.52
CA MET A 21 -0.10 -31.03 -28.30
C MET A 21 -0.65 -31.98 -27.26
N ALA A 22 -0.77 -33.23 -27.71
CA ALA A 22 -1.43 -34.33 -27.04
C ALA A 22 -0.67 -34.79 -25.79
N GLN A 23 -1.45 -35.17 -24.79
CA GLN A 23 -1.30 -36.30 -23.85
C GLN A 23 0.13 -36.85 -23.62
N ASN A 24 0.62 -36.73 -22.39
CA ASN A 24 1.45 -37.79 -21.80
C ASN A 24 1.19 -37.92 -20.28
N TYR A 25 0.57 -39.03 -19.89
CA TYR A 25 0.43 -39.51 -18.53
C TYR A 25 1.55 -40.54 -18.26
N GLY A 26 2.32 -40.39 -17.17
CA GLY A 26 3.15 -41.50 -16.67
C GLY A 26 4.38 -41.09 -15.83
N PRO A 27 4.47 -41.46 -14.53
CA PRO A 27 5.53 -41.05 -13.61
C PRO A 27 6.66 -42.09 -13.46
N GLN A 28 7.92 -41.66 -13.28
CA GLN A 28 8.98 -42.51 -12.72
C GLN A 28 10.17 -41.71 -12.14
N GLN A 29 10.13 -41.61 -10.81
CA GLN A 29 11.21 -41.67 -9.81
C GLN A 29 12.67 -41.61 -10.30
N ARG A 30 13.43 -40.64 -9.78
CA ARG A 30 14.85 -40.82 -9.43
C ARG A 30 15.14 -40.04 -8.16
N GLY A 31 15.49 -40.76 -7.10
CA GLY A 31 15.80 -40.20 -5.79
C GLY A 31 17.13 -39.46 -5.82
N GLU A 32 17.09 -38.17 -5.47
CA GLU A 32 18.28 -37.37 -5.19
C GLU A 32 18.13 -36.77 -3.79
N ARG A 33 18.78 -37.50 -2.89
CA ARG A 33 19.27 -37.18 -1.55
C ARG A 33 19.52 -35.66 -1.36
N TYR A 34 18.60 -34.97 -0.70
CA TYR A 34 18.82 -33.62 -0.18
C TYR A 34 19.58 -33.70 1.15
N GLU A 35 20.90 -33.61 1.10
CA GLU A 35 21.67 -33.12 2.25
C GLU A 35 21.47 -31.60 2.32
N ARG A 36 20.71 -31.14 3.32
CA ARG A 36 20.55 -29.72 3.64
C ARG A 36 21.63 -29.32 4.66
N PRO A 37 22.63 -28.49 4.31
CA PRO A 37 23.39 -27.77 5.32
C PRO A 37 22.52 -26.60 5.80
N TYR A 38 22.25 -26.57 7.09
CA TYR A 38 21.72 -25.39 7.76
C TYR A 38 22.88 -24.41 7.99
N GLU A 39 23.27 -23.67 6.96
CA GLU A 39 24.09 -22.48 7.16
C GLU A 39 23.21 -21.35 7.69
N ARG A 40 23.02 -21.42 9.00
CA ARG A 40 22.67 -20.29 9.85
C ARG A 40 23.86 -19.34 9.85
N ASP A 41 23.53 -18.04 9.87
CA ASP A 41 24.44 -16.88 9.98
C ASP A 41 24.89 -16.21 8.68
N ASN A 42 23.92 -15.71 7.91
CA ASN A 42 24.11 -14.45 7.16
C ASN A 42 23.70 -13.27 8.04
N ARG A 43 24.63 -12.88 8.91
CA ARG A 43 24.59 -11.70 9.75
C ARG A 43 24.68 -10.44 8.88
N GLY A 44 23.53 -9.77 8.75
CA GLY A 44 23.44 -8.31 8.70
C GLY A 44 23.78 -7.62 7.37
N GLY A 45 22.80 -6.89 6.86
CA GLY A 45 23.06 -5.68 6.07
C GLY A 45 22.80 -5.80 4.57
N ARG A 46 21.52 -5.80 4.17
CA ARG A 46 21.07 -5.32 2.83
C ARG A 46 19.54 -5.25 2.67
N TYR A 47 18.80 -4.87 3.72
CA TYR A 47 17.33 -4.76 3.64
C TYR A 47 16.79 -3.33 3.76
N ASP A 48 17.65 -2.32 3.95
CA ASP A 48 17.23 -0.95 4.28
C ASP A 48 17.29 0.05 3.12
N ASP A 49 18.08 -0.19 2.07
CA ASP A 49 18.33 0.84 1.05
C ASP A 49 17.24 0.90 -0.04
N ASP A 50 16.84 -0.24 -0.61
CA ASP A 50 15.86 -0.27 -1.72
C ASP A 50 14.41 0.04 -1.28
N ARG A 51 14.07 -0.24 -0.02
CA ARG A 51 12.77 0.16 0.55
C ARG A 51 12.72 1.67 0.80
N GLY A 52 13.82 2.29 1.23
CA GLY A 52 13.82 3.70 1.62
C GLY A 52 13.40 4.67 0.50
N GLY A 53 13.91 4.46 -0.72
CA GLY A 53 13.65 5.34 -1.86
C GLY A 53 12.25 5.19 -2.46
N ARG A 54 11.80 3.95 -2.68
CA ARG A 54 10.48 3.66 -3.28
C ARG A 54 9.33 3.96 -2.32
N ASN A 55 9.54 3.70 -1.04
CA ASN A 55 8.54 3.89 0.01
C ASN A 55 8.35 5.39 0.35
N TRP A 56 9.42 6.20 0.22
CA TRP A 56 9.35 7.66 0.39
C TRP A 56 8.46 8.35 -0.64
N MET A 57 8.60 8.01 -1.93
CA MET A 57 7.73 8.54 -2.98
C MET A 57 6.26 8.18 -2.73
N ASN A 58 6.02 7.08 -2.01
CA ASN A 58 4.70 6.65 -1.59
C ASN A 58 4.11 7.47 -0.41
N ILE A 59 4.91 8.19 0.38
CA ILE A 59 4.40 8.94 1.55
C ILE A 59 3.46 10.08 1.15
N SER A 60 3.79 10.83 0.10
CA SER A 60 2.90 11.88 -0.41
C SER A 60 1.56 11.31 -0.88
N GLN A 61 1.59 10.14 -1.52
CA GLN A 61 0.37 9.44 -1.94
C GLN A 61 -0.42 8.90 -0.75
N ARG A 62 0.25 8.38 0.28
CA ARG A 62 -0.36 7.92 1.53
C ARG A 62 -1.04 9.06 2.29
N LYS A 63 -0.43 10.24 2.37
CA LYS A 63 -1.07 11.46 2.90
C LYS A 63 -2.40 11.75 2.24
N TYR A 64 -2.40 11.81 0.90
CA TYR A 64 -3.61 12.09 0.13
C TYR A 64 -4.68 11.01 0.34
N GLN A 65 -4.28 9.73 0.37
CA GLN A 65 -5.21 8.64 0.63
C GLN A 65 -5.81 8.69 2.04
N LEU A 66 -5.01 9.04 3.06
CA LEU A 66 -5.47 9.20 4.43
C LEU A 66 -6.48 10.32 4.56
N ASP A 67 -6.14 11.51 4.04
CA ASP A 67 -7.04 12.67 4.04
C ASP A 67 -8.37 12.33 3.37
N ARG A 68 -8.32 11.76 2.16
CA ARG A 68 -9.52 11.31 1.44
C ARG A 68 -10.34 10.29 2.24
N ARG A 69 -9.70 9.33 2.91
CA ARG A 69 -10.40 8.30 3.69
C ARG A 69 -11.08 8.88 4.92
N ILE A 70 -10.47 9.88 5.56
CA ILE A 70 -11.09 10.60 6.68
C ILE A 70 -12.28 11.42 6.18
N ASP A 71 -12.10 12.15 5.06
CA ASP A 71 -13.15 12.95 4.42
C ASP A 71 -14.40 12.11 4.06
N VAL A 72 -14.18 10.99 3.38
CA VAL A 72 -15.25 10.07 2.98
C VAL A 72 -15.85 9.38 4.21
N GLY A 73 -15.04 9.00 5.19
CA GLY A 73 -15.51 8.39 6.44
C GLY A 73 -16.43 9.33 7.20
N GLU A 74 -16.09 10.61 7.29
CA GLU A 74 -16.93 11.64 7.91
C GLU A 74 -18.24 11.83 7.14
N ARG A 75 -18.18 12.00 5.80
CA ARG A 75 -19.37 12.22 4.96
C ARG A 75 -20.36 11.05 5.01
N ASN A 76 -19.84 9.82 5.00
CA ASN A 76 -20.66 8.62 5.04
C ASN A 76 -21.11 8.25 6.46
N ARG A 77 -20.70 9.02 7.47
CA ARG A 77 -20.91 8.75 8.90
C ARG A 77 -20.32 7.40 9.33
N GLN A 78 -19.20 7.00 8.73
CA GLN A 78 -18.35 5.91 9.22
C GLN A 78 -17.33 6.41 10.25
N LEU A 79 -17.13 7.73 10.32
CA LEU A 79 -16.38 8.39 11.37
C LEU A 79 -17.29 9.43 12.00
N SER A 80 -17.29 9.50 13.32
CA SER A 80 -17.89 10.64 14.00
C SER A 80 -17.11 11.91 13.68
N ARG A 81 -17.77 13.08 13.74
CA ARG A 81 -17.10 14.37 13.51
C ARG A 81 -15.90 14.58 14.46
N ARG A 82 -15.99 14.03 15.68
CA ARG A 82 -14.92 14.08 16.69
C ARG A 82 -13.74 13.19 16.29
N GLU A 83 -13.99 11.96 15.87
CA GLU A 83 -12.95 11.04 15.36
C GLU A 83 -12.26 11.62 14.12
N ALA A 84 -13.04 12.11 13.15
CA ALA A 84 -12.51 12.72 11.94
C ALA A 84 -11.61 13.93 12.26
N SER A 85 -12.05 14.82 13.14
CA SER A 85 -11.26 15.96 13.60
C SER A 85 -9.94 15.54 14.26
N ARG A 86 -9.99 14.52 15.14
CA ARG A 86 -8.79 13.96 15.79
C ARG A 86 -7.81 13.37 14.78
N LEU A 87 -8.29 12.55 13.85
CA LEU A 87 -7.48 11.92 12.81
C LEU A 87 -6.84 12.95 11.86
N ARG A 88 -7.58 14.03 11.51
CA ARG A 88 -7.02 15.16 10.75
C ARG A 88 -5.94 15.90 11.54
N ALA A 89 -6.14 16.12 12.83
CA ALA A 89 -5.12 16.76 13.67
C ALA A 89 -3.83 15.94 13.72
N GLU A 90 -3.95 14.61 13.85
CA GLU A 90 -2.80 13.69 13.84
C GLU A 90 -2.11 13.67 12.47
N LEU A 91 -2.87 13.63 11.36
CA LEU A 91 -2.32 13.76 10.02
C LEU A 91 -1.54 15.08 9.84
N ASN A 92 -2.11 16.20 10.28
CA ASN A 92 -1.47 17.51 10.21
C ASN A 92 -0.19 17.58 11.05
N ALA A 93 -0.16 16.92 12.22
CA ALA A 93 1.04 16.81 13.04
C ALA A 93 2.15 16.04 12.31
N LEU A 94 1.82 14.95 11.61
CA LEU A 94 2.78 14.20 10.79
C LEU A 94 3.30 15.01 9.61
N VAL A 95 2.45 15.79 8.94
CA VAL A 95 2.88 16.66 7.83
C VAL A 95 3.84 17.75 8.32
N ARG A 96 3.60 18.30 9.51
CA ARG A 96 4.53 19.27 10.13
C ARG A 96 5.87 18.61 10.47
N LEU A 97 5.85 17.39 11.01
CA LEU A 97 7.05 16.62 11.31
C LEU A 97 7.86 16.30 10.04
N GLU A 98 7.19 15.84 8.99
CA GLU A 98 7.78 15.60 7.67
C GLU A 98 8.48 16.86 7.15
N ARG A 99 7.81 18.02 7.20
CA ARG A 99 8.39 19.29 6.77
C ARG A 99 9.64 19.66 7.59
N ASN A 100 9.64 19.40 8.89
CA ASN A 100 10.80 19.65 9.74
C ASN A 100 11.98 18.74 9.36
N PHE A 101 11.76 17.44 9.18
CA PHE A 101 12.80 16.52 8.74
C PHE A 101 13.32 16.85 7.33
N MET A 102 12.46 17.33 6.43
CA MET A 102 12.90 17.76 5.09
C MET A 102 13.82 18.98 5.10
N ARG A 103 13.72 19.86 6.11
CA ARG A 103 14.58 21.05 6.23
C ARG A 103 16.04 20.71 6.55
N GLY A 104 16.27 19.67 7.35
CA GLY A 104 17.61 19.23 7.76
C GLY A 104 18.27 18.25 6.79
N GLY A 105 17.56 17.86 5.73
CA GLY A 105 17.93 16.70 4.93
C GLY A 105 17.46 15.42 5.59
N LEU A 106 16.80 14.57 4.81
CA LEU A 106 16.08 13.43 5.35
C LEU A 106 17.03 12.24 5.58
N SER A 107 17.24 11.83 6.83
CA SER A 107 18.02 10.63 7.17
C SER A 107 17.22 9.33 6.97
N VAL A 108 17.92 8.20 6.89
CA VAL A 108 17.30 6.86 6.81
C VAL A 108 16.40 6.60 8.03
N ARG A 109 16.83 7.03 9.22
CA ARG A 109 16.07 6.86 10.46
C ARG A 109 14.79 7.68 10.46
N GLU A 110 14.86 8.94 10.04
CA GLU A 110 13.68 9.81 9.93
C GLU A 110 12.69 9.32 8.88
N ARG A 111 13.18 8.79 7.75
CA ARG A 111 12.34 8.10 6.76
C ARG A 111 11.57 6.95 7.38
N ALA A 112 12.26 6.04 8.05
CA ALA A 112 11.65 4.88 8.70
C ALA A 112 10.70 5.27 9.84
N GLU A 113 10.94 6.40 10.50
CA GLU A 113 10.04 6.93 11.51
C GLU A 113 8.75 7.50 10.88
N LEU A 114 8.86 8.32 9.83
CA LEU A 114 7.70 8.82 9.11
C LEU A 114 6.86 7.68 8.53
N ASP A 115 7.50 6.70 7.92
CA ASP A 115 6.85 5.50 7.37
C ASP A 115 6.00 4.79 8.43
N ARG A 116 6.61 4.45 9.57
CA ARG A 116 5.92 3.79 10.70
C ARG A 116 4.76 4.62 11.25
N ARG A 117 4.92 5.95 11.33
CA ARG A 117 3.88 6.85 11.85
C ARG A 117 2.69 6.95 10.87
N TYR A 118 2.94 7.06 9.57
CA TYR A 118 1.89 7.06 8.56
C TYR A 118 1.14 5.72 8.49
N ASP A 119 1.86 4.60 8.62
CA ASP A 119 1.24 3.28 8.64
C ASP A 119 0.36 3.09 9.88
N ARG A 120 0.81 3.54 11.06
CA ARG A 120 0.01 3.54 12.29
C ARG A 120 -1.28 4.34 12.11
N LEU A 121 -1.20 5.55 11.56
CA LEU A 121 -2.38 6.38 11.30
C LEU A 121 -3.33 5.71 10.30
N SER A 122 -2.80 5.04 9.27
CA SER A 122 -3.62 4.28 8.31
C SER A 122 -4.39 3.13 8.94
N VAL A 123 -3.78 2.45 9.91
CA VAL A 123 -4.44 1.41 10.71
C VAL A 123 -5.52 2.02 11.60
N GLN A 124 -5.25 3.11 12.31
CA GLN A 124 -6.24 3.81 13.14
C GLN A 124 -7.44 4.28 12.31
N VAL A 125 -7.23 4.97 11.19
CA VAL A 125 -8.32 5.39 10.28
C VAL A 125 -9.16 4.18 9.82
N ARG A 126 -8.54 3.01 9.61
CA ARG A 126 -9.28 1.79 9.25
C ARG A 126 -10.09 1.24 10.42
N ALA A 127 -9.52 1.21 11.62
CA ALA A 127 -10.17 0.71 12.83
C ALA A 127 -11.39 1.58 13.19
N GLU A 128 -11.20 2.89 13.34
CA GLU A 128 -12.25 3.84 13.71
C GLU A 128 -13.45 3.76 12.74
N ARG A 129 -13.17 3.61 11.43
CA ARG A 129 -14.23 3.43 10.41
C ARG A 129 -15.04 2.15 10.60
N ARG A 130 -14.36 1.04 10.89
CA ARG A 130 -15.01 -0.27 11.10
C ARG A 130 -15.81 -0.30 12.39
N ASP A 131 -15.29 0.32 13.45
CA ASP A 131 -15.93 0.36 14.75
C ASP A 131 -17.26 1.11 14.71
N HIS A 132 -17.33 2.20 13.95
CA HIS A 132 -18.58 2.93 13.75
C HIS A 132 -19.57 2.19 12.85
N ASP A 133 -19.07 1.57 11.77
CA ASP A 133 -19.91 0.76 10.85
C ASP A 133 -20.57 -0.41 11.59
N ASN A 134 -19.88 -1.05 12.55
CA ASN A 134 -20.41 -2.16 13.34
C ASN A 134 -21.51 -1.76 14.35
N ARG A 135 -21.64 -0.48 14.70
CA ARG A 135 -22.68 0.02 15.61
C ARG A 135 -24.02 0.29 14.93
N ARG A 136 -24.13 -0.02 13.63
CA ARG A 136 -25.23 0.42 12.76
C ARG A 136 -26.29 -0.66 12.48
N TYR A 137 -26.36 -1.71 13.30
CA TYR A 137 -27.34 -2.78 13.21
C TYR A 137 -28.46 -2.64 14.24
#